data_AF-W2UFS8-F1
#
_entry.id   AF-W2UFS8-F1
#
_cell.length_a   1.000
_cell.length_b   1.000
_cell.length_c   1.000
_cell.angle_alpha   90.00
_cell.angle_beta   90.00
_cell.angle_gamma   90.00
#
_symmetry.space_group_name_H-M   'P 1'
#
loop_
_entity.id
_entity.type
_entity.pdbx_description
1 polymer ?
#
loop_
_entity_poly.entity_id
_entity_poly.type
_entity_poly.pdbx_seq_one_letter_code
_entity_poly.pdbx_strand_id
1 'polypeptide(L)'
;MPGIINDLTVAGTLFLRASARKLLSKNDPEPDLDKYYSAMQCLLDQAPKGLIKDYEWLDLPGNRPPWTASGICVHAGDEISCFMDGRVFASKPLDIWLGLALQVWYKVGDGDIFRGTHSSHSFVAKESGLLQFGNYFPNDWENRQGERQQDDKIYKSSSGMSRILIIRWHKPAVECLREMLSLGDFEGRLSSEINRIDVGDTTPKGWSYLWNIGQSNIFREQPSATADDCIHCQTQGDTGILQKDVDIILDEQTEISWKWCVDQLPSTLREDTVPSHDYLSIAIEFDNGRDITYYWSSTLPVGTGYDCPLPNWKGKEYHVVIRSGKEGLGEWKAERRNLFEDYKKYMGEPPARIVRVWLIANSAFQRNKGDCKYAHIVLHNEQSLKVL
;
A
#
# COMPACT_ATOMS: atom_id res chain seq x y z
N MET A 1 -22.35 -18.41 11.74
CA MET A 1 -23.35 -17.95 10.75
C MET A 1 -23.62 -16.43 10.68
N PRO A 2 -23.19 -15.54 11.61
CA PRO A 2 -23.36 -14.09 11.41
C PRO A 2 -22.43 -13.47 10.34
N GLY A 3 -21.22 -14.02 10.12
CA GLY A 3 -20.27 -13.52 9.11
C GLY A 3 -20.79 -13.56 7.66
N ILE A 4 -21.47 -14.63 7.26
CA ILE A 4 -22.00 -14.79 5.89
C ILE A 4 -23.10 -13.77 5.58
N ILE A 5 -23.94 -13.43 6.56
CA ILE A 5 -25.03 -12.45 6.38
C ILE A 5 -24.45 -11.03 6.26
N ASN A 6 -23.41 -10.72 7.05
CA ASN A 6 -22.71 -9.45 6.96
C ASN A 6 -21.97 -9.30 5.62
N ASP A 7 -21.25 -10.33 5.17
CA ASP A 7 -20.57 -10.34 3.88
C ASP A 7 -21.55 -10.16 2.71
N LEU A 8 -22.72 -10.82 2.74
CA LEU A 8 -23.77 -10.66 1.72
C LEU A 8 -24.36 -9.26 1.71
N THR A 9 -24.52 -8.63 2.88
CA THR A 9 -25.05 -7.27 2.99
C THR A 9 -24.04 -6.24 2.48
N VAL A 10 -22.76 -6.41 2.81
CA VAL A 10 -21.68 -5.56 2.29
C VAL A 10 -21.52 -5.77 0.79
N ALA A 11 -21.47 -7.02 0.32
CA ALA A 11 -21.41 -7.33 -1.11
C ALA A 11 -22.61 -6.76 -1.87
N GLY A 12 -23.82 -6.85 -1.32
CA GLY A 12 -25.02 -6.24 -1.88
C GLY A 12 -24.92 -4.71 -1.94
N THR A 13 -24.40 -4.07 -0.89
CA THR A 13 -24.18 -2.62 -0.85
C THR A 13 -23.11 -2.17 -1.85
N LEU A 14 -22.01 -2.92 -1.97
CA LEU A 14 -20.95 -2.67 -2.94
C LEU A 14 -21.43 -2.91 -4.36
N PHE A 15 -22.23 -3.94 -4.60
CA PHE A 15 -22.85 -4.20 -5.89
C PHE A 15 -23.83 -3.08 -6.29
N LEU A 16 -24.67 -2.62 -5.35
CA LEU A 16 -25.55 -1.47 -5.56
C LEU A 16 -24.75 -0.20 -5.82
N ARG A 17 -23.64 0.04 -5.12
CA ARG A 17 -22.75 1.18 -5.35
C ARG A 17 -22.05 1.07 -6.71
N ALA A 18 -21.51 -0.08 -7.08
CA ALA A 18 -20.90 -0.31 -8.38
C ALA A 18 -21.92 -0.07 -9.50
N SER A 19 -23.16 -0.55 -9.31
CA SER A 19 -24.28 -0.30 -10.21
C SER A 19 -24.65 1.18 -10.29
N ALA A 20 -24.74 1.87 -9.15
CA ALA A 20 -25.04 3.30 -9.09
C ALA A 20 -23.93 4.17 -9.69
N ARG A 21 -22.64 3.85 -9.46
CA ARG A 21 -21.50 4.52 -10.11
C ARG A 21 -21.53 4.32 -11.62
N LYS A 22 -21.88 3.12 -12.08
CA LYS A 22 -22.08 2.79 -13.51
C LYS A 22 -23.23 3.59 -14.14
N LEU A 23 -24.34 3.78 -13.41
CA LEU A 23 -25.49 4.60 -13.83
C LEU A 23 -25.20 6.10 -13.82
N LEU A 24 -24.41 6.59 -12.86
CA LEU A 24 -24.11 8.02 -12.67
C LEU A 24 -22.89 8.51 -13.48
N SER A 25 -22.29 7.69 -14.35
CA SER A 25 -21.04 7.99 -15.08
C SER A 25 -19.86 8.44 -14.19
N LYS A 26 -19.90 8.15 -12.89
CA LYS A 26 -18.85 8.45 -11.91
C LYS A 26 -17.82 7.31 -11.79
N ASN A 27 -17.76 6.42 -12.77
CA ASN A 27 -16.74 5.38 -12.80
C ASN A 27 -15.41 5.98 -13.25
N ASP A 28 -14.34 5.55 -12.58
CA ASP A 28 -13.00 5.60 -13.14
C ASP A 28 -12.95 4.61 -14.32
N PRO A 29 -12.95 5.07 -15.59
CA PRO A 29 -13.00 4.19 -16.75
C PRO A 29 -11.81 3.24 -16.76
N GLU A 30 -11.97 2.07 -17.38
CA GLU A 30 -10.80 1.19 -17.63
C GLU A 30 -9.80 1.96 -18.51
N PRO A 31 -8.49 1.90 -18.19
CA PRO A 31 -7.49 2.58 -19.01
C PRO A 31 -7.49 2.10 -20.45
N ASP A 32 -7.35 3.03 -21.38
CA ASP A 32 -7.24 2.74 -22.81
C ASP A 32 -5.78 2.41 -23.15
N LEU A 33 -5.47 1.11 -23.17
CA LEU A 33 -4.10 0.62 -23.39
C LEU A 33 -3.56 0.92 -24.79
N ASP A 34 -4.42 1.13 -25.79
CA ASP A 34 -4.01 1.46 -27.15
C ASP A 34 -3.70 2.95 -27.27
N LYS A 35 -4.49 3.80 -26.62
CA LYS A 35 -4.17 5.23 -26.44
C LYS A 35 -2.86 5.40 -25.66
N TYR A 36 -2.69 4.67 -24.55
CA TYR A 36 -1.47 4.69 -23.76
C TYR A 36 -0.25 4.28 -24.59
N TYR A 37 -0.33 3.13 -25.28
CA TYR A 37 0.72 2.67 -26.17
C TYR A 37 1.06 3.71 -27.23
N SER A 38 0.06 4.20 -27.96
CA SER A 38 0.26 5.15 -29.07
C SER A 38 0.90 6.46 -28.60
N ALA A 39 0.45 6.99 -27.46
CA ALA A 39 0.96 8.24 -26.93
C ALA A 39 2.41 8.11 -26.43
N MET A 40 2.72 7.05 -25.69
CA MET A 40 4.09 6.81 -25.23
C MET A 40 5.02 6.45 -26.40
N GLN A 41 4.57 5.65 -27.36
CA GLN A 41 5.36 5.32 -28.56
C GLN A 41 5.68 6.57 -29.37
N CYS A 42 4.74 7.51 -29.51
CA CYS A 42 4.98 8.80 -30.14
C CYS A 42 6.08 9.62 -29.45
N LEU A 43 6.20 9.55 -28.12
CA LEU A 43 7.30 10.16 -27.37
C LEU A 43 8.63 9.44 -27.63
N LEU A 44 8.63 8.10 -27.66
CA LEU A 44 9.82 7.29 -27.94
C LEU A 44 10.35 7.56 -29.36
N ASP A 45 9.47 7.66 -30.36
CA ASP A 45 9.84 7.92 -31.75
C ASP A 45 10.49 9.29 -31.96
N GLN A 46 10.19 10.24 -31.08
CA GLN A 46 10.75 11.59 -31.08
C GLN A 46 12.00 11.73 -30.20
N ALA A 47 12.39 10.68 -29.47
CA ALA A 47 13.51 10.73 -28.54
C ALA A 47 14.82 11.08 -29.26
N PRO A 48 15.64 12.00 -28.72
CA PRO A 48 16.94 12.34 -29.28
C PRO A 48 17.85 11.11 -29.37
N LYS A 49 18.64 11.05 -30.45
CA LYS A 49 19.60 9.95 -30.64
C LYS A 49 20.58 9.90 -29.47
N GLY A 50 20.76 8.71 -28.91
CA GLY A 50 21.67 8.48 -27.78
C GLY A 50 21.07 8.79 -26.41
N LEU A 51 19.76 9.11 -26.33
CA LEU A 51 19.07 9.24 -25.04
C LEU A 51 18.66 7.87 -24.47
N ILE A 52 17.97 7.08 -25.31
CA ILE A 52 17.48 5.74 -25.00
C ILE A 52 18.50 4.72 -25.50
N LYS A 53 18.89 3.79 -24.63
CA LYS A 53 19.76 2.65 -24.97
C LYS A 53 18.95 1.58 -25.70
N ASP A 54 17.84 1.18 -25.12
CA ASP A 54 16.77 0.38 -25.71
C ASP A 54 15.51 0.47 -24.86
N TYR A 55 14.40 -0.06 -25.37
CA TYR A 55 13.14 -0.17 -24.65
C TYR A 55 12.38 -1.43 -25.09
N GLU A 56 11.44 -1.88 -24.26
CA GLU A 56 10.58 -3.03 -24.54
C GLU A 56 9.18 -2.79 -23.98
N TRP A 57 8.18 -3.38 -24.63
CA TRP A 57 6.79 -3.38 -24.18
C TRP A 57 6.39 -4.76 -23.67
N LEU A 58 5.80 -4.80 -22.48
CA LEU A 58 5.33 -6.04 -21.86
C LEU A 58 3.83 -5.95 -21.54
N ASP A 59 3.06 -6.89 -22.07
CA ASP A 59 1.69 -7.14 -21.63
C ASP A 59 1.69 -8.20 -20.52
N LEU A 60 1.06 -7.86 -19.40
CA LEU A 60 0.95 -8.68 -18.20
C LEU A 60 -0.54 -8.98 -17.93
N PRO A 61 -1.04 -10.13 -18.42
CA PRO A 61 -2.42 -10.53 -18.18
C PRO A 61 -2.71 -10.78 -16.68
N GLY A 62 -3.90 -10.38 -16.25
CA GLY A 62 -4.38 -10.56 -14.88
C GLY A 62 -4.46 -12.02 -14.40
N ASN A 63 -4.55 -12.95 -15.35
CA ASN A 63 -4.88 -14.35 -15.12
C ASN A 63 -3.67 -15.29 -15.26
N ARG A 64 -2.45 -14.78 -15.11
CA ARG A 64 -1.21 -15.56 -15.19
C ARG A 64 -0.44 -15.52 -13.86
N PRO A 65 0.18 -16.64 -13.46
CA PRO A 65 1.12 -16.68 -12.34
C PRO A 65 2.24 -15.65 -12.52
N PRO A 66 2.78 -15.13 -11.42
CA PRO A 66 3.13 -13.73 -11.32
C PRO A 66 4.22 -13.35 -12.31
N TRP A 67 5.28 -14.15 -12.41
CA TRP A 67 6.52 -13.76 -13.05
C TRP A 67 6.46 -13.93 -14.57
N THR A 68 6.51 -12.79 -15.26
CA THR A 68 6.67 -12.70 -16.70
C THR A 68 7.99 -12.01 -17.02
N ALA A 69 8.80 -12.63 -17.87
CA ALA A 69 10.05 -12.03 -18.35
C ALA A 69 9.76 -10.85 -19.26
N SER A 70 10.50 -9.75 -19.11
CA SER A 70 10.39 -8.61 -20.02
C SER A 70 11.07 -8.84 -21.36
N GLY A 71 12.08 -9.70 -21.42
CA GLY A 71 12.98 -9.82 -22.58
C GLY A 71 14.23 -8.93 -22.49
N ILE A 72 14.29 -8.00 -21.54
CA ILE A 72 15.46 -7.14 -21.30
C ILE A 72 16.39 -7.78 -20.25
N CYS A 73 17.64 -8.00 -20.64
CA CYS A 73 18.73 -8.27 -19.70
C CYS A 73 19.37 -6.95 -19.25
N VAL A 74 19.31 -6.68 -17.96
CA VAL A 74 19.91 -5.49 -17.33
C VAL A 74 21.26 -5.84 -16.71
N HIS A 75 22.14 -4.85 -16.63
CA HIS A 75 23.39 -4.93 -15.89
C HIS A 75 23.34 -4.05 -14.65
N ALA A 76 24.09 -4.43 -13.61
CA ALA A 76 24.26 -3.58 -12.44
C ALA A 76 24.78 -2.19 -12.86
N GLY A 77 24.12 -1.13 -12.39
CA GLY A 77 24.36 0.25 -12.79
C GLY A 77 23.56 0.73 -14.00
N ASP A 78 22.80 -0.12 -14.70
CA ASP A 78 21.85 0.35 -15.72
C ASP A 78 20.80 1.27 -15.06
N GLU A 79 20.47 2.36 -15.74
CA GLU A 79 19.42 3.31 -15.39
C GLU A 79 18.13 2.92 -16.12
N ILE A 80 17.07 2.59 -15.38
CA ILE A 80 15.82 2.09 -15.94
C ILE A 80 14.64 2.94 -15.50
N SER A 81 13.71 3.21 -16.41
CA SER A 81 12.36 3.69 -16.09
C SER A 81 11.31 2.72 -16.61
N CYS A 82 10.32 2.45 -15.77
CA CYS A 82 9.14 1.65 -16.13
C CYS A 82 7.90 2.53 -16.00
N PHE A 83 7.07 2.53 -17.03
CA PHE A 83 5.75 3.18 -17.04
C PHE A 83 4.72 2.09 -17.25
N MET A 84 3.62 2.14 -16.50
CA MET A 84 2.57 1.12 -16.61
C MET A 84 1.19 1.75 -16.68
N ASP A 85 0.31 1.10 -17.42
CA ASP A 85 -1.10 1.41 -17.44
C ASP A 85 -1.95 0.14 -17.51
N GLY A 86 -3.22 0.27 -17.18
CA GLY A 86 -4.17 -0.84 -17.19
C GLY A 86 -4.78 -1.15 -15.85
N ARG A 87 -5.55 -2.22 -15.82
CA ARG A 87 -6.34 -2.62 -14.66
C ARG A 87 -6.50 -4.13 -14.64
N VAL A 88 -6.19 -4.72 -13.49
CA VAL A 88 -6.41 -6.13 -13.22
C VAL A 88 -7.44 -6.27 -12.11
N PHE A 89 -8.48 -7.04 -12.38
CA PHE A 89 -9.59 -7.26 -11.48
C PHE A 89 -9.45 -8.62 -10.80
N ALA A 90 -9.56 -8.65 -9.48
CA ALA A 90 -9.89 -9.87 -8.74
C ALA A 90 -11.37 -10.24 -8.93
N SER A 91 -12.25 -9.24 -9.08
CA SER A 91 -13.65 -9.43 -9.45
C SER A 91 -14.18 -8.22 -10.21
N LYS A 92 -14.36 -8.36 -11.52
CA LYS A 92 -14.93 -7.33 -12.38
C LYS A 92 -16.40 -6.99 -12.04
N PRO A 93 -17.29 -7.97 -11.70
CA PRO A 93 -18.67 -7.67 -11.30
C PRO A 93 -18.80 -6.84 -10.01
N LEU A 94 -17.84 -6.99 -9.09
CA LEU A 94 -17.81 -6.26 -7.82
C LEU A 94 -16.92 -5.01 -7.86
N ASP A 95 -16.32 -4.69 -9.02
CA ASP A 95 -15.33 -3.61 -9.17
C ASP A 95 -14.15 -3.71 -8.17
N ILE A 96 -13.68 -4.94 -7.92
CA ILE A 96 -12.55 -5.22 -7.03
C ILE A 96 -11.28 -5.34 -7.87
N TRP A 97 -10.42 -4.33 -7.76
CA TRP A 97 -9.13 -4.20 -8.41
C TRP A 97 -8.21 -3.32 -7.56
N LEU A 98 -6.90 -3.41 -7.80
CA LEU A 98 -5.89 -2.62 -7.11
C LEU A 98 -5.10 -1.76 -8.08
N GLY A 99 -4.62 -0.63 -7.58
CA GLY A 99 -3.67 0.20 -8.33
C GLY A 99 -2.44 -0.62 -8.72
N LEU A 100 -1.94 -0.39 -9.94
CA LEU A 100 -0.80 -1.17 -10.46
C LEU A 100 0.46 -1.03 -9.60
N ALA A 101 0.64 0.11 -8.93
CA ALA A 101 1.73 0.32 -7.98
C ALA A 101 1.73 -0.69 -6.82
N LEU A 102 0.56 -1.17 -6.38
CA LEU A 102 0.41 -2.20 -5.35
C LEU A 102 0.57 -3.62 -5.90
N GLN A 103 0.22 -3.81 -7.16
CA GLN A 103 0.02 -5.12 -7.76
C GLN A 103 1.22 -5.63 -8.57
N VAL A 104 1.96 -4.73 -9.20
CA VAL A 104 3.08 -5.06 -10.10
C VAL A 104 4.39 -4.99 -9.32
N TRP A 105 5.03 -6.15 -9.20
CA TRP A 105 6.34 -6.34 -8.59
C TRP A 105 7.41 -6.51 -9.67
N TYR A 106 8.65 -6.23 -9.28
CA TYR A 106 9.84 -6.22 -10.10
C TYR A 106 10.82 -7.23 -9.53
N LYS A 107 11.56 -7.91 -10.39
CA LYS A 107 12.69 -8.77 -10.02
C LYS A 107 13.77 -8.68 -11.09
N VAL A 108 15.02 -8.55 -10.67
CA VAL A 108 16.19 -8.50 -11.57
C VAL A 108 17.08 -9.70 -11.29
N GLY A 109 17.19 -10.61 -12.25
CA GLY A 109 17.96 -11.84 -12.06
C GLY A 109 17.49 -12.61 -10.82
N ASP A 110 18.44 -12.96 -9.95
CA ASP A 110 18.17 -13.63 -8.67
C ASP A 110 18.04 -12.67 -7.47
N GLY A 111 17.95 -11.36 -7.74
CA GLY A 111 17.81 -10.33 -6.71
C GLY A 111 16.46 -10.35 -5.99
N ASP A 112 16.39 -9.55 -4.92
CA ASP A 112 15.18 -9.34 -4.14
C ASP A 112 14.07 -8.69 -4.99
N ILE A 113 12.83 -9.08 -4.71
CA ILE A 113 11.65 -8.45 -5.29
C ILE A 113 11.43 -7.07 -4.68
N PHE A 114 10.89 -6.17 -5.49
CA PHE A 114 10.49 -4.83 -5.06
C PHE A 114 9.31 -4.33 -5.89
N ARG A 115 8.70 -3.21 -5.51
CA ARG A 115 7.68 -2.53 -6.31
C ARG A 115 7.89 -1.03 -6.28
N GLY A 116 7.35 -0.35 -7.31
CA GLY A 116 7.30 1.10 -7.34
C GLY A 116 6.21 1.66 -6.42
N THR A 117 6.27 2.97 -6.16
CA THR A 117 5.23 3.67 -5.37
C THR A 117 4.15 4.30 -6.24
N HIS A 118 4.30 4.28 -7.57
CA HIS A 118 3.39 4.86 -8.56
C HIS A 118 3.29 3.93 -9.79
N SER A 119 2.43 4.29 -10.76
CA SER A 119 2.40 3.68 -12.09
C SER A 119 3.58 4.10 -12.99
N SER A 120 4.53 4.84 -12.43
CA SER A 120 5.86 5.04 -12.98
C SER A 120 6.89 4.69 -11.90
N HIS A 121 8.02 4.14 -12.31
CA HIS A 121 9.12 3.86 -11.40
C HIS A 121 10.45 3.76 -12.13
N SER A 122 11.41 4.59 -11.69
CA SER A 122 12.79 4.56 -12.14
C SER A 122 13.72 4.13 -11.01
N PHE A 123 14.71 3.32 -11.37
CA PHE A 123 15.68 2.77 -10.44
C PHE A 123 17.00 2.48 -11.16
N VAL A 124 18.08 2.41 -10.38
CA VAL A 124 19.37 1.89 -10.83
C VAL A 124 19.41 0.41 -10.50
N ALA A 125 19.66 -0.44 -11.49
CA ALA A 125 19.78 -1.87 -11.27
C ALA A 125 20.94 -2.18 -10.31
N LYS A 126 20.64 -2.86 -9.19
CA LYS A 126 21.67 -3.31 -8.24
C LYS A 126 22.33 -4.61 -8.68
N GLU A 127 21.54 -5.47 -9.32
CA GLU A 127 21.95 -6.78 -9.80
C GLU A 127 21.94 -6.83 -11.33
N SER A 128 22.65 -7.79 -11.90
CA SER A 128 22.58 -8.10 -13.34
C SER A 128 21.67 -9.29 -13.58
N GLY A 129 20.88 -9.28 -14.65
CA GLY A 129 20.04 -10.41 -15.03
C GLY A 129 18.82 -10.01 -15.84
N LEU A 130 17.93 -10.98 -16.07
CA LEU A 130 16.66 -10.75 -16.74
C LEU A 130 15.74 -9.93 -15.83
N LEU A 131 15.16 -8.86 -16.35
CA LEU A 131 14.11 -8.12 -15.66
C LEU A 131 12.78 -8.86 -15.82
N GLN A 132 12.10 -9.11 -14.70
CA GLN A 132 10.82 -9.81 -14.64
C GLN A 132 9.79 -8.98 -13.87
N PHE A 133 8.54 -9.13 -14.25
CA PHE A 133 7.41 -8.46 -13.61
C PHE A 133 6.45 -9.49 -13.02
N GLY A 134 6.09 -9.27 -11.77
CA GLY A 134 5.22 -10.11 -10.96
C GLY A 134 3.84 -9.48 -10.84
N ASN A 135 2.78 -10.12 -11.34
CA ASN A 135 1.42 -9.73 -10.99
C ASN A 135 1.00 -10.43 -9.70
N TYR A 136 0.92 -9.73 -8.57
CA TYR A 136 0.53 -10.35 -7.31
C TYR A 136 -0.41 -9.45 -6.50
N PHE A 137 -1.67 -9.87 -6.43
CA PHE A 137 -2.76 -9.17 -5.76
C PHE A 137 -2.66 -9.39 -4.24
N PRO A 138 -2.62 -8.32 -3.45
CA PRO A 138 -1.62 -8.09 -2.40
C PRO A 138 -1.71 -9.23 -1.37
N ASN A 139 -0.98 -10.27 -1.68
CA ASN A 139 -0.83 -11.44 -0.84
C ASN A 139 0.59 -11.37 -0.30
N ASP A 140 0.80 -11.91 0.90
CA ASP A 140 2.14 -11.99 1.47
C ASP A 140 3.00 -12.85 0.53
N TRP A 141 4.09 -12.27 0.04
CA TRP A 141 5.21 -13.07 -0.46
C TRP A 141 5.74 -13.93 0.68
N GLU A 142 6.14 -15.15 0.37
CA GLU A 142 6.75 -16.05 1.35
C GLU A 142 8.15 -15.56 1.73
N ASN A 143 8.91 -15.09 0.74
CA ASN A 143 10.24 -14.55 0.92
C ASN A 143 10.56 -13.47 -0.11
N ARG A 144 11.74 -12.87 0.04
CA ARG A 144 12.22 -11.78 -0.80
C ARG A 144 12.59 -12.22 -2.21
N GLN A 145 12.68 -13.52 -2.48
CA GLN A 145 13.01 -14.06 -3.80
C GLN A 145 11.77 -14.21 -4.70
N GLY A 146 10.58 -13.92 -4.17
CA GLY A 146 9.33 -13.97 -4.94
C GLY A 146 8.64 -15.33 -4.91
N GLU A 147 8.90 -16.14 -3.87
CA GLU A 147 8.12 -17.35 -3.60
C GLU A 147 6.74 -16.99 -3.02
N ARG A 148 5.73 -17.77 -3.39
CA ARG A 148 4.32 -17.49 -3.08
C ARG A 148 3.82 -18.47 -2.02
N GLN A 149 3.04 -17.96 -1.08
CA GLN A 149 2.32 -18.79 -0.11
C GLN A 149 1.13 -19.55 -0.74
N GLN A 150 0.57 -19.07 -1.86
CA GLN A 150 -0.66 -19.59 -2.46
C GLN A 150 -0.43 -20.27 -3.81
N ASP A 151 -1.29 -21.24 -4.13
CA ASP A 151 -1.33 -21.97 -5.40
C ASP A 151 -1.82 -21.06 -6.55
N ASP A 152 -1.28 -21.27 -7.75
CA ASP A 152 -1.56 -20.51 -8.96
C ASP A 152 -3.03 -20.51 -9.43
N LYS A 153 -3.88 -21.39 -8.88
CA LYS A 153 -5.32 -21.39 -9.15
C LYS A 153 -5.99 -20.05 -8.82
N ILE A 154 -5.44 -19.24 -7.93
CA ILE A 154 -6.00 -17.91 -7.58
C ILE A 154 -6.12 -16.97 -8.77
N TYR A 155 -5.26 -17.13 -9.79
CA TYR A 155 -5.27 -16.28 -10.98
C TYR A 155 -6.40 -16.62 -11.94
N LYS A 156 -7.03 -17.80 -11.82
CA LYS A 156 -8.10 -18.24 -12.74
C LYS A 156 -9.34 -17.34 -12.69
N SER A 157 -9.61 -16.72 -11.54
CA SER A 157 -10.71 -15.77 -11.38
C SER A 157 -10.35 -14.34 -11.76
N SER A 158 -9.06 -14.03 -11.90
CA SER A 158 -8.57 -12.70 -12.23
C SER A 158 -8.76 -12.39 -13.71
N SER A 159 -8.93 -11.11 -14.04
CA SER A 159 -9.11 -10.65 -15.42
C SER A 159 -8.50 -9.27 -15.62
N GLY A 160 -8.48 -8.77 -16.86
CA GLY A 160 -7.85 -7.51 -17.21
C GLY A 160 -6.37 -7.67 -17.54
N MET A 161 -5.69 -6.55 -17.73
CA MET A 161 -4.32 -6.50 -18.24
C MET A 161 -3.62 -5.25 -17.72
N SER A 162 -2.32 -5.38 -17.50
CA SER A 162 -1.39 -4.26 -17.38
C SER A 162 -0.47 -4.26 -18.60
N ARG A 163 -0.13 -3.09 -19.11
CA ARG A 163 0.89 -2.89 -20.15
C ARG A 163 2.00 -2.04 -19.56
N ILE A 164 3.24 -2.49 -19.73
CA ILE A 164 4.43 -1.87 -19.15
C ILE A 164 5.39 -1.49 -20.27
N LEU A 165 5.75 -0.21 -20.34
CA LEU A 165 6.89 0.28 -21.10
C LEU A 165 8.12 0.28 -20.20
N ILE A 166 9.20 -0.33 -20.68
CA ILE A 166 10.47 -0.42 -19.97
C ILE A 166 11.51 0.28 -20.83
N ILE A 167 12.23 1.24 -20.27
CA ILE A 167 13.24 2.02 -20.97
C ILE A 167 14.55 1.92 -20.22
N ARG A 168 15.64 1.59 -20.92
CA ARG A 168 17.01 1.76 -20.41
C ARG A 168 17.62 3.03 -20.96
N TRP A 169 18.22 3.81 -20.09
CA TRP A 169 18.80 5.11 -20.42
C TRP A 169 20.31 5.03 -20.60
N HIS A 170 20.86 5.93 -21.41
CA HIS A 170 22.32 6.10 -21.53
C HIS A 170 22.93 6.96 -20.42
N LYS A 171 22.11 7.73 -19.71
CA LYS A 171 22.48 8.69 -18.64
C LYS A 171 21.54 8.50 -17.43
N PRO A 172 21.76 9.18 -16.30
CA PRO A 172 20.86 9.12 -15.16
C PRO A 172 19.40 9.32 -15.56
N ALA A 173 18.50 8.45 -15.09
CA ALA A 173 17.12 8.41 -15.57
C ALA A 173 16.42 9.78 -15.48
N VAL A 174 16.60 10.51 -14.39
CA VAL A 174 15.98 11.83 -14.19
C VAL A 174 16.39 12.87 -15.24
N GLU A 175 17.64 12.83 -15.72
CA GLU A 175 18.11 13.73 -16.79
C GLU A 175 17.41 13.38 -18.10
N CYS A 176 17.36 12.10 -18.45
CA CYS A 176 16.69 11.62 -19.65
C CYS A 176 15.19 11.90 -19.63
N LEU A 177 14.53 11.71 -18.48
CA LEU A 177 13.12 12.01 -18.31
C LEU A 177 12.82 13.49 -18.50
N ARG A 178 13.68 14.40 -18.00
CA ARG A 178 13.52 15.85 -18.21
C ARG A 178 13.69 16.23 -19.68
N GLU A 179 14.59 15.57 -20.40
CA GLU A 179 14.76 15.76 -21.85
C GLU A 179 13.53 15.25 -22.62
N MET A 180 13.03 14.04 -22.29
CA MET A 180 11.79 13.51 -22.86
C MET A 180 10.58 14.41 -22.56
N LEU A 181 10.48 14.95 -21.34
CA LEU A 181 9.40 15.85 -20.93
C LEU A 181 9.32 17.11 -21.81
N SER A 182 10.46 17.57 -22.34
CA SER A 182 10.50 18.73 -23.26
C SER A 182 9.81 18.45 -24.61
N LEU A 183 9.63 17.18 -24.98
CA LEU A 183 8.92 16.74 -26.18
C LEU A 183 7.41 16.59 -25.96
N GLY A 184 7.00 16.43 -24.70
CA GLY A 184 5.61 16.26 -24.30
C GLY A 184 5.47 15.39 -23.05
N ASP A 185 4.26 15.32 -22.52
CA ASP A 185 3.92 14.42 -21.42
C ASP A 185 2.55 13.78 -21.68
N PHE A 186 2.46 12.47 -21.50
CA PHE A 186 1.20 11.76 -21.59
C PHE A 186 0.62 11.59 -20.19
N GLU A 187 -0.45 12.32 -19.90
CA GLU A 187 -1.20 12.24 -18.62
C GLU A 187 -0.32 12.45 -17.38
N GLY A 188 0.75 13.26 -17.52
CA GLY A 188 1.62 13.62 -16.40
C GLY A 188 2.59 12.52 -15.97
N ARG A 189 2.77 11.45 -16.76
CA ARG A 189 3.58 10.28 -16.37
C ARG A 189 5.06 10.62 -16.21
N LEU A 190 5.63 11.40 -17.12
CA LEU A 190 7.04 11.79 -17.03
C LEU A 190 7.26 12.77 -15.89
N SER A 191 6.42 13.80 -15.79
CA SER A 191 6.50 14.80 -14.72
C SER A 191 6.27 14.20 -13.32
N SER A 192 5.34 13.25 -13.19
CA SER A 192 5.10 12.52 -11.93
C SER A 192 6.33 11.72 -11.51
N GLU A 193 6.98 11.03 -12.45
CA GLU A 193 8.18 10.25 -12.17
C GLU A 193 9.38 11.12 -11.80
N ILE A 194 9.58 12.23 -12.51
CA ILE A 194 10.62 13.21 -12.17
C ILE A 194 10.38 13.74 -10.75
N ASN A 195 9.15 14.14 -10.44
CA ASN A 195 8.79 14.62 -9.10
C ASN A 195 9.02 13.55 -8.02
N ARG A 196 8.71 12.28 -8.30
CA ARG A 196 8.98 11.17 -7.38
C ARG A 196 10.48 11.03 -7.10
N ILE A 197 11.33 11.11 -8.13
CA ILE A 197 12.79 11.03 -7.99
C ILE A 197 13.32 12.25 -7.21
N ASP A 198 12.86 13.45 -7.55
CA ASP A 198 13.31 14.70 -6.93
C ASP A 198 12.91 14.79 -5.45
N VAL A 199 11.72 14.28 -5.09
CA VAL A 199 11.28 14.15 -3.68
C VAL A 199 12.08 13.08 -2.94
N GLY A 200 12.44 11.99 -3.61
CA GLY A 200 13.21 10.89 -3.02
C GLY A 200 12.41 10.05 -2.02
N ASP A 201 13.13 9.40 -1.11
CA ASP A 201 12.54 8.57 -0.06
C ASP A 201 11.91 9.44 1.03
N THR A 202 10.59 9.33 1.20
CA THR A 202 9.84 10.08 2.21
C THR A 202 9.61 9.30 3.50
N THR A 203 10.23 8.12 3.65
CA THR A 203 10.09 7.28 4.84
C THR A 203 10.51 8.05 6.09
N PRO A 204 9.64 8.21 7.10
CA PRO A 204 9.98 8.90 8.34
C PRO A 204 11.21 8.31 9.03
N LYS A 205 12.07 9.17 9.58
CA LYS A 205 13.37 8.75 10.11
C LYS A 205 13.24 7.65 11.17
N GLY A 206 13.98 6.57 10.96
CA GLY A 206 14.03 5.43 11.89
C GLY A 206 12.80 4.53 11.84
N TRP A 207 11.90 4.74 10.89
CA TRP A 207 10.84 3.80 10.52
C TRP A 207 11.21 3.05 9.23
N SER A 208 10.57 1.91 8.99
CA SER A 208 10.75 1.13 7.76
C SER A 208 9.42 0.55 7.28
N TYR A 209 9.22 0.47 5.97
CA TYR A 209 8.05 -0.21 5.41
C TYR A 209 8.15 -1.73 5.58
N LEU A 210 7.01 -2.37 5.86
CA LEU A 210 6.90 -3.82 5.83
C LEU A 210 7.16 -4.34 4.40
N TRP A 211 8.21 -5.14 4.25
CA TRP A 211 8.81 -5.45 2.94
C TRP A 211 7.86 -6.18 1.98
N ASN A 212 7.02 -7.09 2.47
CA ASN A 212 6.15 -7.93 1.64
C ASN A 212 4.86 -7.21 1.22
N ILE A 213 4.56 -6.05 1.82
CA ILE A 213 3.59 -5.07 1.31
C ILE A 213 4.28 -4.06 0.38
N GLY A 214 5.56 -3.79 0.59
CA GLY A 214 6.38 -2.92 -0.23
C GLY A 214 6.32 -1.44 0.18
N GLN A 215 7.26 -0.66 -0.34
CA GLN A 215 7.36 0.77 -0.05
C GLN A 215 6.15 1.53 -0.62
N SER A 216 5.76 2.60 0.08
CA SER A 216 4.76 3.57 -0.38
C SER A 216 5.24 5.00 -0.08
N ASN A 217 4.54 6.01 -0.61
CA ASN A 217 4.78 7.42 -0.34
C ASN A 217 3.64 8.07 0.46
N ILE A 218 2.79 7.24 1.09
CA ILE A 218 1.62 7.68 1.85
C ILE A 218 1.98 8.22 3.24
N PHE A 219 3.10 7.80 3.84
CA PHE A 219 3.61 8.34 5.11
C PHE A 219 4.77 9.30 4.87
N ARG A 220 4.74 10.47 5.53
CA ARG A 220 5.76 11.51 5.44
C ARG A 220 5.95 12.19 6.78
N GLU A 221 7.18 12.55 7.10
CA GLU A 221 7.46 13.45 8.21
C GLU A 221 6.91 14.85 7.89
N GLN A 222 6.12 15.41 8.79
CA GLN A 222 5.57 16.75 8.66
C GLN A 222 5.82 17.54 9.94
N PRO A 223 6.57 18.65 9.86
CA PRO A 223 6.64 19.59 10.97
C PRO A 223 5.26 20.21 11.24
N SER A 224 4.80 20.17 12.49
CA SER A 224 3.58 20.84 12.92
C SER A 224 3.89 22.21 13.53
N ALA A 225 3.07 23.22 13.24
CA ALA A 225 3.22 24.56 13.84
C ALA A 225 2.88 24.60 15.34
N THR A 226 2.24 23.55 15.88
CA THR A 226 1.71 23.51 17.26
C THR A 226 2.13 22.27 18.06
N ALA A 227 2.95 21.38 17.50
CA ALA A 227 3.41 20.16 18.17
C ALA A 227 4.76 19.67 17.60
N ASP A 228 5.42 18.80 18.36
CA ASP A 228 6.59 17.99 17.96
C ASP A 228 6.39 17.30 16.58
N ASP A 229 7.48 16.75 16.03
CA ASP A 229 7.52 15.97 14.79
C ASP A 229 6.29 15.03 14.68
N CYS A 230 5.57 15.09 13.56
CA CYS A 230 4.42 14.23 13.29
C CYS A 230 4.61 13.47 11.98
N ILE A 231 3.93 12.32 11.88
CA ILE A 231 3.86 11.56 10.63
C ILE A 231 2.49 11.82 10.00
N HIS A 232 2.49 12.44 8.82
CA HIS A 232 1.31 12.61 8.00
C HIS A 232 1.11 11.40 7.10
N CYS A 233 -0.10 10.86 7.11
CA CYS A 233 -0.56 9.77 6.29
C CYS A 233 -1.67 10.26 5.33
N GLN A 234 -1.44 10.15 4.02
CA GLN A 234 -2.47 10.35 2.99
C GLN A 234 -2.53 9.16 2.07
N THR A 235 -3.67 8.49 2.00
CA THR A 235 -3.87 7.28 1.19
C THR A 235 -5.11 7.44 0.29
N GLN A 236 -5.08 6.88 -0.91
CA GLN A 236 -6.24 6.79 -1.80
C GLN A 236 -6.06 5.63 -2.78
N GLY A 237 -6.78 4.53 -2.58
CA GLY A 237 -6.59 3.30 -3.37
C GLY A 237 -5.21 2.67 -3.17
N ASP A 238 -4.59 2.92 -2.02
CA ASP A 238 -3.23 2.50 -1.67
C ASP A 238 -3.22 1.75 -0.32
N THR A 239 -2.13 1.04 -0.03
CA THR A 239 -1.87 0.43 1.27
C THR A 239 -0.40 0.59 1.67
N GLY A 240 -0.16 0.74 2.97
CA GLY A 240 1.19 0.75 3.52
C GLY A 240 1.17 0.45 5.02
N ILE A 241 2.22 -0.26 5.44
CA ILE A 241 2.52 -0.56 6.84
C ILE A 241 3.90 -0.02 7.12
N LEU A 242 3.98 0.98 7.99
CA LEU A 242 5.22 1.58 8.44
C LEU A 242 5.52 1.08 9.85
N GLN A 243 6.72 0.55 10.09
CA GLN A 243 7.09 -0.14 11.32
C GLN A 243 8.24 0.55 12.04
N LYS A 244 8.19 0.51 13.37
CA LYS A 244 9.26 0.96 14.27
C LYS A 244 9.58 -0.17 15.23
N ASP A 245 10.81 -0.67 15.19
CA ASP A 245 11.29 -1.66 16.15
C ASP A 245 11.33 -1.03 17.56
N VAL A 246 10.84 -1.79 18.53
CA VAL A 246 10.89 -1.49 19.96
C VAL A 246 11.24 -2.77 20.71
N ASP A 247 11.57 -2.66 22.00
CA ASP A 247 11.79 -3.85 22.82
C ASP A 247 11.40 -3.56 24.26
N ILE A 248 10.15 -3.91 24.61
CA ILE A 248 9.57 -3.60 25.92
C ILE A 248 8.88 -4.82 26.50
N ILE A 249 9.03 -5.00 27.82
CA ILE A 249 8.30 -6.04 28.59
C ILE A 249 6.81 -5.70 28.59
N LEU A 250 5.98 -6.69 28.27
CA LEU A 250 4.53 -6.59 28.42
C LEU A 250 4.11 -7.11 29.80
N ASP A 251 3.70 -6.20 30.67
CA ASP A 251 3.15 -6.49 32.00
C ASP A 251 1.87 -5.68 32.28
N GLU A 252 1.26 -5.92 33.44
CA GLU A 252 0.00 -5.28 33.85
C GLU A 252 0.02 -3.74 33.88
N GLN A 253 1.20 -3.12 33.93
CA GLN A 253 1.39 -1.67 33.96
C GLN A 253 1.73 -1.08 32.59
N THR A 254 1.90 -1.94 31.58
CA THR A 254 2.34 -1.52 30.25
C THR A 254 1.21 -0.85 29.47
N GLU A 255 1.43 0.42 29.12
CA GLU A 255 0.47 1.26 28.40
C GLU A 255 1.08 1.86 27.13
N ILE A 256 0.23 2.18 26.17
CA ILE A 256 0.58 3.06 25.05
C ILE A 256 -0.24 4.34 25.14
N SER A 257 0.37 5.48 24.84
CA SER A 257 -0.35 6.72 24.55
C SER A 257 0.08 7.31 23.21
N TRP A 258 -0.84 8.00 22.55
CA TRP A 258 -0.56 8.70 21.31
C TRP A 258 -1.55 9.85 21.09
N LYS A 259 -1.21 10.72 20.14
CA LYS A 259 -2.14 11.68 19.57
C LYS A 259 -2.31 11.41 18.09
N TRP A 260 -3.52 11.65 17.61
CA TRP A 260 -3.81 11.64 16.19
C TRP A 260 -4.85 12.70 15.82
N CYS A 261 -4.77 13.19 14.59
CA CYS A 261 -5.75 14.07 13.97
C CYS A 261 -6.20 13.36 12.69
N VAL A 262 -7.38 12.75 12.71
CA VAL A 262 -7.97 12.08 11.55
C VAL A 262 -8.87 13.09 10.85
N ASP A 263 -8.45 13.59 9.69
CA ASP A 263 -9.23 14.54 8.90
C ASP A 263 -10.29 13.81 8.05
N GLN A 264 -9.95 12.62 7.54
CA GLN A 264 -10.83 11.86 6.67
C GLN A 264 -10.64 10.35 6.82
N LEU A 265 -11.75 9.62 7.00
CA LEU A 265 -11.77 8.17 6.99
C LEU A 265 -11.84 7.62 5.55
N PRO A 266 -11.05 6.58 5.20
CA PRO A 266 -11.08 5.98 3.87
C PRO A 266 -12.31 5.08 3.64
N SER A 267 -12.91 4.56 4.72
CA SER A 267 -14.15 3.80 4.64
C SER A 267 -15.39 4.67 4.83
N THR A 268 -16.49 4.24 4.20
CA THR A 268 -17.85 4.74 4.45
C THR A 268 -18.80 3.63 4.90
N LEU A 269 -18.25 2.45 5.15
CA LEU A 269 -18.94 1.22 5.53
C LEU A 269 -18.27 0.66 6.78
N ARG A 270 -18.86 -0.38 7.37
CA ARG A 270 -18.18 -1.18 8.39
C ARG A 270 -16.95 -1.87 7.78
N GLU A 271 -15.87 -1.93 8.55
CA GLU A 271 -14.56 -2.38 8.08
C GLU A 271 -14.27 -3.86 8.37
N ASP A 272 -15.21 -4.57 9.02
CA ASP A 272 -15.06 -5.95 9.49
C ASP A 272 -15.30 -7.02 8.41
N THR A 273 -15.22 -6.65 7.13
CA THR A 273 -15.35 -7.57 5.99
C THR A 273 -14.32 -7.25 4.91
N VAL A 274 -13.85 -8.26 4.18
CA VAL A 274 -12.79 -8.11 3.16
C VAL A 274 -12.99 -6.93 2.21
N PRO A 275 -14.15 -6.76 1.55
CA PRO A 275 -14.27 -5.77 0.48
C PRO A 275 -14.54 -4.35 0.98
N SER A 276 -14.59 -4.13 2.30
CA SER A 276 -14.75 -2.82 2.93
C SER A 276 -13.69 -2.52 3.99
N HIS A 277 -12.63 -3.33 4.06
CA HIS A 277 -11.60 -3.28 5.08
C HIS A 277 -10.59 -2.13 4.87
N ASP A 278 -11.10 -0.90 4.76
CA ASP A 278 -10.30 0.31 4.62
C ASP A 278 -10.25 1.06 5.95
N TYR A 279 -9.05 1.39 6.44
CA TYR A 279 -8.85 2.01 7.76
C TYR A 279 -7.51 2.75 7.86
N LEU A 280 -7.40 3.57 8.91
CA LEU A 280 -6.17 4.23 9.36
C LEU A 280 -5.98 3.85 10.84
N SER A 281 -4.78 3.41 11.22
CA SER A 281 -4.57 2.86 12.56
C SER A 281 -3.13 2.97 13.06
N ILE A 282 -3.01 2.70 14.37
CA ILE A 282 -1.77 2.34 15.04
C ILE A 282 -1.88 0.89 15.51
N ALA A 283 -0.84 0.09 15.30
CA ALA A 283 -0.80 -1.31 15.74
C ALA A 283 0.42 -1.59 16.63
N ILE A 284 0.26 -2.56 17.52
CA ILE A 284 1.30 -2.98 18.46
C ILE A 284 1.55 -4.46 18.21
N GLU A 285 2.74 -4.80 17.72
CA GLU A 285 3.18 -6.18 17.45
C GLU A 285 3.87 -6.75 18.68
N PHE A 286 3.53 -8.01 18.99
CA PHE A 286 4.08 -8.76 20.11
C PHE A 286 5.03 -9.87 19.63
N ASP A 287 5.85 -10.40 20.54
CA ASP A 287 6.86 -11.44 20.23
C ASP A 287 6.30 -12.80 19.80
N ASN A 288 4.98 -13.01 19.87
CA ASN A 288 4.32 -14.16 19.27
C ASN A 288 3.84 -13.93 17.82
N GLY A 289 4.21 -12.80 17.21
CA GLY A 289 3.90 -12.46 15.83
C GLY A 289 2.46 -12.02 15.58
N ARG A 290 1.70 -11.73 16.64
CA ARG A 290 0.35 -11.15 16.56
C ARG A 290 0.41 -9.67 16.92
N ASP A 291 -0.62 -8.93 16.54
CA ASP A 291 -0.76 -7.50 16.83
C ASP A 291 -2.18 -7.11 17.26
N ILE A 292 -2.27 -6.01 18.03
CA ILE A 292 -3.52 -5.29 18.28
C ILE A 292 -3.49 -3.99 17.48
N THR A 293 -4.50 -3.81 16.62
CA THR A 293 -4.66 -2.62 15.76
C THR A 293 -5.79 -1.73 16.27
N TYR A 294 -5.45 -0.55 16.79
CA TYR A 294 -6.42 0.46 17.22
C TYR A 294 -6.76 1.40 16.07
N TYR A 295 -8.05 1.50 15.73
CA TYR A 295 -8.48 2.30 14.58
C TYR A 295 -9.77 3.08 14.85
N TRP A 296 -9.99 4.08 14.01
CA TRP A 296 -11.21 4.89 13.98
C TRP A 296 -12.17 4.33 12.94
N SER A 297 -13.31 3.81 13.39
CA SER A 297 -14.31 3.20 12.52
C SER A 297 -15.26 4.22 11.91
N SER A 298 -15.71 3.99 10.68
CA SER A 298 -16.77 4.76 10.06
C SER A 298 -18.14 4.46 10.66
N THR A 299 -18.40 3.23 11.12
CA THR A 299 -19.77 2.80 11.51
C THR A 299 -19.86 1.76 12.64
N LEU A 300 -18.78 1.04 12.96
CA LEU A 300 -18.81 0.02 14.01
C LEU A 300 -18.75 0.68 15.39
N PRO A 301 -19.48 0.16 16.40
CA PRO A 301 -19.45 0.72 17.76
C PRO A 301 -18.05 0.70 18.38
N VAL A 302 -17.74 1.68 19.23
CA VAL A 302 -16.52 1.67 20.05
C VAL A 302 -16.47 0.41 20.92
N GLY A 303 -15.29 -0.19 21.02
CA GLY A 303 -15.04 -1.45 21.74
C GLY A 303 -15.28 -2.71 20.92
N THR A 304 -15.84 -2.61 19.72
CA THR A 304 -15.92 -3.73 18.76
C THR A 304 -14.52 -4.22 18.44
N GLY A 305 -14.30 -5.53 18.51
CA GLY A 305 -13.04 -6.15 18.10
C GLY A 305 -13.26 -7.38 17.23
N TYR A 306 -12.34 -7.61 16.29
CA TYR A 306 -12.42 -8.70 15.31
C TYR A 306 -11.04 -9.04 14.73
N ASP A 307 -10.83 -10.31 14.38
CA ASP A 307 -9.66 -10.71 13.58
C ASP A 307 -9.71 -10.06 12.19
N CYS A 308 -8.55 -9.68 11.67
CA CYS A 308 -8.43 -9.15 10.31
C CYS A 308 -9.14 -10.08 9.30
N PRO A 309 -10.07 -9.54 8.47
CA PRO A 309 -10.85 -10.35 7.55
C PRO A 309 -10.00 -10.85 6.35
N LEU A 310 -8.80 -10.31 6.14
CA LEU A 310 -7.94 -10.68 5.03
C LEU A 310 -7.30 -12.07 5.27
N PRO A 311 -7.37 -13.02 4.32
CA PRO A 311 -6.95 -14.41 4.52
C PRO A 311 -5.53 -14.60 5.08
N ASN A 312 -4.53 -13.80 4.63
CA ASN A 312 -3.13 -13.94 5.07
C ASN A 312 -2.82 -13.24 6.40
N TRP A 313 -3.75 -12.41 6.88
CA TRP A 313 -3.63 -11.61 8.11
C TRP A 313 -4.50 -12.16 9.24
N LYS A 314 -5.46 -13.02 8.91
CA LYS A 314 -6.35 -13.65 9.88
C LYS A 314 -5.55 -14.38 10.97
N GLY A 315 -5.81 -14.02 12.23
CA GLY A 315 -5.14 -14.57 13.40
C GLY A 315 -3.79 -13.93 13.73
N LYS A 316 -3.23 -13.10 12.84
CA LYS A 316 -2.06 -12.24 13.11
C LYS A 316 -2.53 -10.89 13.66
N GLU A 317 -3.37 -10.19 12.91
CA GLU A 317 -3.87 -8.86 13.24
C GLU A 317 -5.26 -8.92 13.89
N TYR A 318 -5.42 -8.23 15.03
CA TYR A 318 -6.69 -8.09 15.73
C TYR A 318 -7.10 -6.62 15.87
N HIS A 319 -8.20 -6.22 15.21
CA HIS A 319 -8.66 -4.84 15.21
C HIS A 319 -9.50 -4.54 16.45
N VAL A 320 -9.34 -3.32 16.98
CA VAL A 320 -10.14 -2.76 18.06
C VAL A 320 -10.59 -1.35 17.70
N VAL A 321 -11.91 -1.13 17.67
CA VAL A 321 -12.51 0.18 17.43
C VAL A 321 -12.37 1.04 18.69
N ILE A 322 -11.62 2.13 18.62
CA ILE A 322 -11.47 3.07 19.75
C ILE A 322 -12.25 4.37 19.56
N ARG A 323 -12.63 4.68 18.32
CA ARG A 323 -13.51 5.79 17.95
C ARG A 323 -14.42 5.38 16.80
N SER A 324 -15.58 6.02 16.69
CA SER A 324 -16.56 5.68 15.67
C SER A 324 -17.28 6.93 15.15
N GLY A 325 -17.60 6.91 13.86
CA GLY A 325 -18.35 7.97 13.19
C GLY A 325 -17.51 9.20 12.90
N LYS A 326 -18.17 10.33 12.65
CA LYS A 326 -17.53 11.58 12.19
C LYS A 326 -17.22 12.58 13.30
N GLU A 327 -17.66 12.31 14.52
CA GLU A 327 -17.55 13.25 15.63
C GLU A 327 -16.09 13.41 16.07
N GLY A 328 -15.56 14.63 15.94
CA GLY A 328 -14.18 14.94 16.30
C GLY A 328 -13.15 14.67 15.20
N LEU A 329 -13.57 14.36 13.96
CA LEU A 329 -12.67 14.41 12.81
C LEU A 329 -12.15 15.84 12.62
N GLY A 330 -10.89 15.97 12.17
CA GLY A 330 -10.18 17.25 12.04
C GLY A 330 -9.65 17.82 13.36
N GLU A 331 -9.90 17.16 14.49
CA GLU A 331 -9.40 17.56 15.80
C GLU A 331 -8.33 16.59 16.30
N TRP A 332 -7.34 17.12 17.04
CA TRP A 332 -6.39 16.27 17.73
C TRP A 332 -7.07 15.54 18.89
N LYS A 333 -6.96 14.20 18.89
CA LYS A 333 -7.40 13.33 19.98
C LYS A 333 -6.20 12.70 20.64
N ALA A 334 -6.22 12.66 21.97
CA ALA A 334 -5.24 11.94 22.77
C ALA A 334 -5.85 10.62 23.24
N GLU A 335 -5.12 9.53 23.05
CA GLU A 335 -5.52 8.19 23.44
C GLU A 335 -4.53 7.60 24.44
N ARG A 336 -5.02 6.71 25.30
CA ARG A 336 -4.21 5.89 26.21
C ARG A 336 -4.86 4.53 26.38
N ARG A 337 -4.09 3.45 26.26
CA ARG A 337 -4.57 2.06 26.38
C ARG A 337 -3.60 1.25 27.22
N ASN A 338 -4.13 0.38 28.07
CA ASN A 338 -3.36 -0.66 28.73
C ASN A 338 -3.26 -1.87 27.79
N LEU A 339 -2.05 -2.19 27.37
CA LEU A 339 -1.80 -3.20 26.34
C LEU A 339 -1.97 -4.61 26.88
N PHE A 340 -1.60 -4.85 28.13
CA PHE A 340 -1.73 -6.16 28.77
C PHE A 340 -3.21 -6.53 28.96
N GLU A 341 -4.01 -5.60 29.49
CA GLU A 341 -5.45 -5.79 29.67
C GLU A 341 -6.19 -5.94 28.35
N ASP A 342 -5.84 -5.15 27.33
CA ASP A 342 -6.45 -5.29 26.00
C ASP A 342 -6.09 -6.63 25.36
N TYR A 343 -4.83 -7.08 25.45
CA TYR A 343 -4.44 -8.40 24.97
C TYR A 343 -5.24 -9.49 25.67
N LYS A 344 -5.31 -9.43 27.02
CA LYS A 344 -6.06 -10.39 27.82
C LYS A 344 -7.53 -10.47 27.43
N LYS A 345 -8.15 -9.31 27.24
CA LYS A 345 -9.57 -9.18 26.88
C LYS A 345 -9.86 -9.73 25.49
N TYR A 346 -9.02 -9.44 24.50
CA TYR A 346 -9.33 -9.67 23.09
C TYR A 346 -8.67 -10.92 22.50
N MET A 347 -7.49 -11.31 22.99
CA MET A 347 -6.61 -12.26 22.33
C MET A 347 -6.16 -13.43 23.22
N GLY A 348 -6.48 -13.42 24.52
CA GLY A 348 -6.15 -14.47 25.47
C GLY A 348 -4.91 -14.15 26.30
N GLU A 349 -4.12 -15.15 26.68
CA GLU A 349 -2.95 -14.91 27.54
C GLU A 349 -1.89 -14.02 26.86
N PRO A 350 -1.47 -12.90 27.49
CA PRO A 350 -0.46 -12.00 26.94
C PRO A 350 0.90 -12.68 26.76
N PRO A 351 1.61 -12.40 25.65
CA PRO A 351 2.97 -12.87 25.45
C PRO A 351 3.95 -11.96 26.20
N ALA A 352 5.26 -12.18 26.08
CA ALA A 352 6.21 -11.56 27.02
C ALA A 352 6.61 -10.13 26.63
N ARG A 353 6.58 -9.80 25.32
CA ARG A 353 7.20 -8.57 24.83
C ARG A 353 6.39 -7.89 23.73
N ILE A 354 6.55 -6.57 23.68
CA ILE A 354 6.19 -5.74 22.54
C ILE A 354 7.46 -5.56 21.70
N VAL A 355 7.37 -5.85 20.41
CA VAL A 355 8.52 -5.87 19.50
C VAL A 355 8.47 -4.79 18.43
N ARG A 356 7.27 -4.31 18.04
CA ARG A 356 7.13 -3.20 17.09
C ARG A 356 5.89 -2.36 17.35
N VAL A 357 5.96 -1.10 16.92
CA VAL A 357 4.79 -0.24 16.70
C VAL A 357 4.64 -0.01 15.20
N TRP A 358 3.42 -0.16 14.67
CA TRP A 358 3.12 0.06 13.27
C TRP A 358 2.14 1.22 13.09
N LEU A 359 2.26 1.92 11.96
CA LEU A 359 1.21 2.76 11.41
C LEU A 359 0.70 2.07 10.14
N ILE A 360 -0.61 1.82 10.08
CA ILE A 360 -1.22 1.12 8.96
C ILE A 360 -2.24 2.04 8.30
N ALA A 361 -2.18 2.07 6.97
CA ALA A 361 -3.18 2.72 6.15
C ALA A 361 -3.61 1.77 5.05
N ASN A 362 -4.90 1.53 4.95
CA ASN A 362 -5.49 0.78 3.86
C ASN A 362 -6.69 1.54 3.29
N SER A 363 -6.64 1.83 2.00
CA SER A 363 -7.77 2.39 1.25
C SER A 363 -7.99 1.66 -0.08
N ALA A 364 -7.41 0.46 -0.20
CA ALA A 364 -7.29 -0.29 -1.43
C ALA A 364 -8.66 -0.78 -1.98
N PHE A 365 -9.66 -0.96 -1.12
CA PHE A 365 -10.93 -1.58 -1.51
C PHE A 365 -11.94 -0.56 -2.01
N GLN A 366 -12.33 0.42 -1.19
CA GLN A 366 -13.28 1.46 -1.60
C GLN A 366 -12.61 2.58 -2.40
N ARG A 367 -11.28 2.73 -2.30
CA ARG A 367 -10.46 3.72 -3.02
C ARG A 367 -10.81 5.17 -2.70
N ASN A 368 -11.40 5.44 -1.54
CA ASN A 368 -11.59 6.81 -1.07
C ASN A 368 -10.31 7.32 -0.39
N LYS A 369 -10.21 8.65 -0.30
CA LYS A 369 -9.12 9.30 0.44
C LYS A 369 -9.23 9.02 1.95
N GLY A 370 -8.11 8.65 2.56
CA GLY A 370 -7.87 8.72 4.00
C GLY A 370 -6.79 9.75 4.32
N ASP A 371 -6.94 10.48 5.42
CA ASP A 371 -6.03 11.55 5.82
C ASP A 371 -5.91 11.60 7.36
N CYS A 372 -4.70 11.37 7.88
CA CYS A 372 -4.43 11.32 9.31
C CYS A 372 -3.02 11.79 9.64
N LYS A 373 -2.85 12.50 10.75
CA LYS A 373 -1.55 12.82 11.36
C LYS A 373 -1.41 12.06 12.67
N TYR A 374 -0.25 11.45 12.90
CA TYR A 374 0.12 10.75 14.14
C TYR A 374 1.23 11.52 14.86
N ALA A 375 1.16 11.64 16.18
CA ALA A 375 2.16 12.34 16.99
C ALA A 375 2.24 11.78 18.43
N HIS A 376 3.35 12.06 19.11
CA HIS A 376 3.55 11.75 20.53
C HIS A 376 3.26 10.28 20.89
N ILE A 377 3.79 9.35 20.10
CA ILE A 377 3.58 7.92 20.36
C ILE A 377 4.58 7.51 21.45
N VAL A 378 4.07 7.07 22.60
CA VAL A 378 4.88 6.71 23.76
C VAL A 378 4.40 5.39 24.34
N LEU A 379 5.33 4.45 24.50
CA LEU A 379 5.11 3.26 25.30
C LEU A 379 5.55 3.56 26.74
N HIS A 380 4.71 3.19 27.70
CA HIS A 380 4.93 3.41 29.12
C HIS A 380 5.04 2.06 29.82
N ASN A 381 6.18 1.82 30.46
CA ASN A 381 6.34 0.80 31.50
C ASN A 381 7.20 1.45 32.61
N GLU A 382 8.06 0.70 33.33
CA GLU A 382 9.00 1.24 34.34
C GLU A 382 9.78 2.45 33.81
N GLN A 383 10.10 2.43 32.51
CA GLN A 383 10.61 3.57 31.76
C GLN A 383 9.71 3.86 30.55
N SER A 384 9.53 5.14 30.22
CA SER A 384 8.80 5.52 29.01
C SER A 384 9.74 5.54 27.80
N LEU A 385 9.32 4.89 26.71
CA LEU A 385 9.98 4.91 25.41
C LEU A 385 9.21 5.82 24.44
N LYS A 386 9.85 6.89 23.98
CA LYS A 386 9.32 7.73 22.91
C LYS A 386 9.52 7.02 21.56
N VAL A 387 8.42 6.71 20.88
CA VAL A 387 8.39 6.06 19.56
C VAL A 387 8.33 7.11 18.44
N LEU A 388 7.49 8.15 18.63
CA LEU A 388 7.36 9.33 17.76
C LEU A 388 7.30 10.61 18.58
#